data_AF-A0AAV7JY90-F1
#
_entry.id   AF-A0AAV7JY90-F1
#
_cell.length_a   1.000
_cell.length_b   1.000
_cell.length_c   1.000
_cell.angle_alpha   90.00
_cell.angle_beta   90.00
_cell.angle_gamma   90.00
#
_symmetry.space_group_name_H-M   'P 1'
#
loop_
_entity.id
_entity.type
_entity.pdbx_description
1 polymer ?
#
loop_
_entity_poly.entity_id
_entity_poly.type
_entity_poly.pdbx_seq_one_letter_code
_entity_poly.pdbx_strand_id
1 'polypeptide(L)'
;MLVFICNEKETKSCLNRAILCHAVKRNFGGVSCVDTVSVFNEQVQLPEGHGEGPDSSPLGLIRANLTNLSRSYHDETRYLLLLTENYAALNILLRSPDLWPKQQDIRNIRVIFGSSFPCDQEYSAVCRNINRIKVCMESGKTIILLNLENLYESLYDALNQYYMEMNNQRYVDLGLGTHRMKCRIDKDFKLIVVADKETVQERFPTPLINRLEKHFLTMSTVLSKDTDNVRISGHLTEWAKKFSIIDKNQFRFKERDCFIGYQSDTPSCIVFHVTQEYQHYTDSDRDADSSTILKRCQTLLLRMATTDAVVRVKNSLLSEKSDELIDEYFKLGLGSLEEYLLKVMDDKCNNRLRAHLTLMTTHSRIMTDKDVDELKAKLSRNRNNNPVEITYLSLHQFQTEQQYSREIQKFLRGRLLITCKKILLVQCERGSDNAKLITCARLKTLDELKDWIERDGECQDEIFIVFLILLKREAHG
;
A
#
# COMPACT_ATOMS: atom_id res chain seq x y z
N MET A 1 -14.91 -33.27 -13.23
CA MET A 1 -13.82 -32.33 -12.86
C MET A 1 -14.18 -30.90 -13.25
N LEU A 2 -14.42 -30.58 -14.53
CA LEU A 2 -14.76 -29.21 -15.00
C LEU A 2 -16.00 -28.58 -14.33
N VAL A 3 -17.09 -29.34 -14.16
CA VAL A 3 -18.31 -28.87 -13.45
C VAL A 3 -18.02 -28.52 -11.98
N PHE A 4 -17.09 -29.24 -11.34
CA PHE A 4 -16.68 -28.98 -9.96
C PHE A 4 -15.80 -27.73 -9.83
N ILE A 5 -15.10 -27.35 -10.90
CA ILE A 5 -14.28 -26.13 -10.97
C ILE A 5 -15.16 -24.88 -11.11
N CYS A 6 -16.31 -24.99 -11.79
CA CYS A 6 -17.24 -23.87 -12.02
C CYS A 6 -18.22 -23.59 -10.87
N ASN A 7 -18.40 -24.54 -9.93
CA ASN A 7 -19.39 -24.46 -8.85
C ASN A 7 -20.83 -24.10 -9.32
N GLU A 8 -21.17 -24.39 -10.58
CA GLU A 8 -22.51 -24.16 -11.14
C GLU A 8 -23.28 -25.48 -11.20
N LYS A 9 -24.48 -25.49 -10.59
CA LYS A 9 -25.41 -26.63 -10.63
C LYS A 9 -26.33 -26.64 -11.85
N GLU A 10 -26.25 -25.67 -12.75
CA GLU A 10 -27.13 -25.62 -13.93
C GLU A 10 -26.47 -26.20 -15.18
N THR A 11 -27.14 -27.22 -15.72
CA THR A 11 -27.07 -27.82 -17.05
C THR A 11 -25.76 -27.71 -17.86
N LYS A 12 -25.24 -28.88 -18.28
CA LYS A 12 -24.11 -29.09 -19.21
C LYS A 12 -24.14 -28.25 -20.52
N SER A 13 -25.21 -27.51 -20.80
CA SER A 13 -25.41 -26.70 -22.01
C SER A 13 -24.82 -25.28 -21.95
N CYS A 14 -24.31 -24.78 -20.81
CA CYS A 14 -23.79 -23.41 -20.67
C CYS A 14 -22.27 -23.27 -20.41
N LEU A 15 -21.52 -24.37 -20.30
CA LEU A 15 -20.07 -24.30 -20.08
C LEU A 15 -19.33 -23.86 -21.36
N ASN A 16 -18.99 -22.57 -21.47
CA ASN A 16 -18.14 -22.05 -22.53
C ASN A 16 -16.67 -21.91 -22.08
N ARG A 17 -15.75 -21.76 -23.04
CA ARG A 17 -14.31 -21.62 -22.77
C ARG A 17 -14.01 -20.49 -21.80
N ALA A 18 -14.72 -19.37 -21.92
CA ALA A 18 -14.46 -18.18 -21.13
C ALA A 18 -14.82 -18.35 -19.65
N ILE A 19 -15.93 -19.02 -19.33
CA ILE A 19 -16.31 -19.40 -17.95
C ILE A 19 -15.27 -20.34 -17.35
N LEU A 20 -14.81 -21.33 -18.12
CA LEU A 20 -13.78 -22.27 -17.67
C LEU A 20 -12.43 -21.58 -17.45
N CYS A 21 -12.00 -20.71 -18.37
CA CYS A 21 -10.79 -19.91 -18.21
C CYS A 21 -10.87 -19.03 -16.95
N HIS A 22 -12.01 -18.39 -16.71
CA HIS A 22 -12.22 -17.59 -15.51
C HIS A 22 -12.12 -18.45 -14.25
N ALA A 23 -12.79 -19.60 -14.21
CA ALA A 23 -12.76 -20.50 -13.06
C ALA A 23 -11.36 -21.08 -12.79
N VAL A 24 -10.61 -21.43 -13.84
CA VAL A 24 -9.21 -21.89 -13.72
C VAL A 24 -8.33 -20.76 -13.19
N LYS A 25 -8.38 -19.56 -13.77
CA LYS A 25 -7.58 -18.41 -13.32
C LYS A 25 -7.91 -18.00 -11.89
N ARG A 26 -9.18 -18.09 -11.50
CA ARG A 26 -9.63 -17.80 -10.15
C ARG A 26 -9.07 -18.80 -9.14
N ASN A 27 -9.12 -20.09 -9.46
CA ASN A 27 -8.77 -21.14 -8.51
C ASN A 27 -7.28 -21.47 -8.44
N PHE A 28 -6.56 -21.28 -9.55
CA PHE A 28 -5.15 -21.62 -9.74
C PHE A 28 -4.29 -20.37 -10.02
N GLY A 29 -4.82 -19.17 -9.78
CA GLY A 29 -4.10 -17.91 -9.87
C GLY A 29 -3.00 -17.75 -8.81
N GLY A 30 -2.19 -16.70 -8.97
CA GLY A 30 -1.16 -16.29 -8.01
C GLY A 30 0.16 -17.06 -8.07
N VAL A 31 0.29 -18.04 -8.97
CA VAL A 31 1.56 -18.72 -9.26
C VAL A 31 2.22 -18.03 -10.46
N SER A 32 3.29 -17.26 -10.23
CA SER A 32 3.89 -16.39 -11.26
C SER A 32 4.64 -17.13 -12.38
N CYS A 33 4.86 -18.44 -12.26
CA CYS A 33 5.73 -19.19 -13.17
C CYS A 33 4.99 -20.18 -14.10
N VAL A 34 3.67 -20.31 -13.98
CA VAL A 34 2.90 -21.31 -14.76
C VAL A 34 1.69 -20.65 -15.40
N ASP A 35 1.57 -20.77 -16.73
CA ASP A 35 0.32 -20.48 -17.41
C ASP A 35 -0.67 -21.63 -17.19
N THR A 36 -1.48 -21.49 -16.15
CA THR A 36 -2.42 -22.51 -15.72
C THR A 36 -3.51 -22.78 -16.75
N VAL A 37 -3.87 -21.79 -17.57
CA VAL A 37 -4.87 -22.00 -18.62
C VAL A 37 -4.32 -22.89 -19.71
N SER A 38 -3.07 -22.69 -20.13
CA SER A 38 -2.41 -23.53 -21.12
C SER A 38 -2.28 -24.98 -20.63
N VAL A 39 -1.85 -25.18 -19.38
CA VAL A 39 -1.75 -26.53 -18.78
C VAL A 39 -3.11 -27.24 -18.76
N PHE A 40 -4.19 -26.56 -18.34
CA PHE A 40 -5.53 -27.15 -18.35
C PHE A 40 -6.04 -27.41 -19.77
N ASN A 41 -5.67 -26.57 -20.73
CA ASN A 41 -6.06 -26.76 -22.12
C ASN A 41 -5.40 -27.99 -22.74
N GLU A 42 -4.12 -28.23 -22.43
CA GLU A 42 -3.38 -29.43 -22.88
C GLU A 42 -3.95 -30.73 -22.28
N GLN A 43 -4.32 -30.70 -20.99
CA GLN A 43 -4.73 -31.92 -20.27
C GLN A 43 -6.21 -32.25 -20.39
N VAL A 44 -7.09 -31.24 -20.51
CA VAL A 44 -8.55 -31.41 -20.38
C VAL A 44 -9.30 -31.02 -21.66
N GLN A 45 -8.63 -30.42 -22.66
CA GLN A 45 -9.23 -29.94 -23.91
C GLN A 45 -10.47 -29.07 -23.65
N LEU A 46 -10.24 -27.80 -23.32
CA LEU A 46 -11.33 -26.87 -23.02
C LEU A 46 -12.25 -26.71 -24.24
N PRO A 47 -13.58 -26.83 -24.10
CA PRO A 47 -14.51 -26.76 -25.22
C PRO A 47 -14.37 -25.45 -25.99
N GLU A 48 -14.32 -25.54 -27.31
CA GLU A 48 -14.33 -24.38 -28.21
C GLU A 48 -15.75 -23.79 -28.24
N GLY A 49 -16.01 -22.88 -27.31
CA GLY A 49 -17.25 -22.10 -27.26
C GLY A 49 -16.95 -20.62 -27.42
N HIS A 50 -17.54 -19.98 -28.42
CA HIS A 50 -17.58 -18.53 -28.55
C HIS A 50 -18.75 -17.97 -27.75
N GLY A 51 -18.44 -17.18 -26.74
CA GLY A 51 -19.41 -16.43 -25.95
C GLY A 51 -18.67 -15.39 -25.12
N GLU A 52 -19.31 -14.24 -24.86
CA GLU A 52 -18.81 -13.30 -23.87
C GLU A 52 -18.81 -14.01 -22.51
N GLY A 53 -17.64 -14.12 -21.89
CA GLY A 53 -17.50 -14.68 -20.55
C GLY A 53 -17.10 -13.63 -19.53
N PRO A 54 -17.08 -14.02 -18.25
CA PRO A 54 -16.74 -13.11 -17.17
C PRO A 54 -15.31 -12.57 -17.32
N ASP A 55 -15.12 -11.31 -16.87
CA ASP A 55 -13.83 -10.63 -16.90
C ASP A 55 -12.75 -11.48 -16.24
N SER A 56 -11.79 -11.93 -17.06
CA SER A 56 -10.70 -12.81 -16.66
C SER A 56 -9.37 -12.06 -16.48
N SER A 57 -9.43 -10.72 -16.44
CA SER A 57 -8.31 -9.88 -15.99
C SER A 57 -8.10 -10.06 -14.48
N PRO A 58 -6.89 -9.83 -13.95
CA PRO A 58 -6.64 -9.93 -12.51
C PRO A 58 -7.61 -9.08 -11.66
N LEU A 59 -7.92 -7.85 -12.13
CA LEU A 59 -8.89 -6.98 -11.46
C LEU A 59 -10.31 -7.52 -11.57
N GLY A 60 -10.68 -8.13 -12.70
CA GLY A 60 -11.96 -8.80 -12.91
C GLY A 60 -12.16 -10.00 -11.97
N LEU A 61 -11.13 -10.81 -11.77
CA LEU A 61 -11.14 -11.95 -10.86
C LEU A 61 -11.29 -11.51 -9.40
N ILE A 62 -10.50 -10.50 -8.98
CA ILE A 62 -10.61 -9.91 -7.64
C ILE A 62 -12.01 -9.33 -7.44
N ARG A 63 -12.50 -8.54 -8.41
CA ARG A 63 -13.85 -7.97 -8.35
C ARG A 63 -14.89 -9.06 -8.23
N ALA A 64 -14.83 -10.12 -9.03
CA ALA A 64 -15.76 -11.25 -8.97
C ALA A 64 -15.80 -11.89 -7.57
N ASN A 65 -14.67 -12.00 -6.88
CA ASN A 65 -14.63 -12.48 -5.50
C ASN A 65 -15.31 -11.51 -4.51
N LEU A 66 -15.03 -10.22 -4.63
CA LEU A 66 -15.60 -9.18 -3.78
C LEU A 66 -17.11 -8.96 -4.02
N THR A 67 -17.58 -9.10 -5.27
CA THR A 67 -18.98 -8.90 -5.65
C THR A 67 -19.85 -10.14 -5.49
N ASN A 68 -19.27 -11.32 -5.30
CA ASN A 68 -20.03 -12.54 -5.06
C ASN A 68 -20.71 -12.49 -3.69
N LEU A 69 -21.85 -11.80 -3.64
CA LEU A 69 -22.86 -11.88 -2.61
C LEU A 69 -23.59 -13.20 -2.83
N SER A 70 -23.01 -14.25 -2.25
CA SER A 70 -23.57 -15.59 -2.30
C SER A 70 -25.01 -15.55 -1.79
N ARG A 71 -26.00 -15.71 -2.68
CA ARG A 71 -27.43 -15.75 -2.29
C ARG A 71 -27.75 -17.01 -1.49
N SER A 72 -26.88 -18.01 -1.59
CA SER A 72 -26.90 -19.27 -0.87
C SER A 72 -25.58 -19.47 -0.13
N TYR A 73 -25.68 -20.06 1.05
CA TYR A 73 -24.55 -20.49 1.88
C TYR A 73 -23.63 -21.53 1.18
N HIS A 74 -24.10 -22.19 0.12
CA HIS A 74 -23.36 -23.21 -0.62
C HIS A 74 -22.46 -22.69 -1.76
N ASP A 75 -22.56 -21.41 -2.14
CA ASP A 75 -21.80 -20.82 -3.26
C ASP A 75 -20.69 -19.86 -2.79
N GLU A 76 -20.31 -19.95 -1.51
CA GLU A 76 -19.29 -19.08 -0.93
C GLU A 76 -17.91 -19.35 -1.52
N THR A 77 -17.17 -18.26 -1.69
CA THR A 77 -15.86 -18.28 -2.34
C THR A 77 -14.79 -18.12 -1.27
N ARG A 78 -13.61 -18.68 -1.54
CA ARG A 78 -12.47 -18.55 -0.64
C ARG A 78 -12.13 -17.08 -0.43
N TYR A 79 -11.64 -16.75 0.76
CA TYR A 79 -11.10 -15.42 1.03
C TYR A 79 -9.88 -15.14 0.15
N LEU A 80 -9.59 -13.85 -0.07
CA LEU A 80 -8.55 -13.42 -0.99
C LEU A 80 -7.18 -13.38 -0.30
N LEU A 81 -6.15 -13.83 -1.01
CA LEU A 81 -4.74 -13.53 -0.75
C LEU A 81 -4.19 -12.72 -1.92
N LEU A 82 -3.95 -11.44 -1.68
CA LEU A 82 -3.32 -10.55 -2.64
C LEU A 82 -1.82 -10.52 -2.38
N LEU A 83 -1.07 -11.13 -3.31
CA LEU A 83 0.38 -11.07 -3.34
C LEU A 83 0.80 -9.75 -4.00
N THR A 84 1.72 -9.02 -3.37
CA THR A 84 2.12 -7.70 -3.86
C THR A 84 3.63 -7.46 -3.73
N GLU A 85 4.07 -6.29 -4.19
CA GLU A 85 5.42 -5.74 -3.98
C GLU A 85 5.26 -4.43 -3.20
N ASN A 86 5.99 -4.25 -2.10
CA ASN A 86 5.96 -3.05 -1.26
C ASN A 86 4.55 -2.60 -0.80
N TYR A 87 3.68 -3.56 -0.47
CA TYR A 87 2.29 -3.26 -0.05
C TYR A 87 1.48 -2.44 -1.07
N ALA A 88 1.86 -2.43 -2.37
CA ALA A 88 1.16 -1.67 -3.40
C ALA A 88 -0.33 -2.03 -3.51
N ALA A 89 -0.67 -3.31 -3.30
CA ALA A 89 -2.05 -3.80 -3.29
C ALA A 89 -2.95 -3.06 -2.30
N LEU A 90 -2.46 -2.65 -1.12
CA LEU A 90 -3.27 -1.88 -0.18
C LEU A 90 -3.64 -0.52 -0.77
N ASN A 91 -2.69 0.18 -1.38
CA ASN A 91 -2.94 1.46 -2.03
C ASN A 91 -3.93 1.31 -3.19
N ILE A 92 -3.80 0.24 -3.98
CA ILE A 92 -4.72 -0.07 -5.09
C ILE A 92 -6.13 -0.29 -4.56
N LEU A 93 -6.30 -1.15 -3.55
CA LEU A 93 -7.61 -1.41 -2.94
C LEU A 93 -8.27 -0.14 -2.42
N LEU A 94 -7.50 0.76 -1.79
CA LEU A 94 -8.04 2.00 -1.22
C LEU A 94 -8.30 3.10 -2.26
N ARG A 95 -7.60 3.08 -3.41
CA ARG A 95 -7.69 4.13 -4.45
C ARG A 95 -8.44 3.71 -5.71
N SER A 96 -8.84 2.45 -5.84
CA SER A 96 -9.60 1.96 -6.98
C SER A 96 -11.04 1.63 -6.56
N PRO A 97 -11.94 2.63 -6.47
CA PRO A 97 -13.34 2.42 -6.07
C PRO A 97 -14.06 1.41 -6.97
N ASP A 98 -13.68 1.34 -8.24
CA ASP A 98 -14.25 0.40 -9.22
C ASP A 98 -13.98 -1.08 -8.90
N LEU A 99 -13.07 -1.40 -7.97
CA LEU A 99 -12.87 -2.79 -7.51
C LEU A 99 -13.98 -3.25 -6.57
N TRP A 100 -14.63 -2.32 -5.90
CA TRP A 100 -15.64 -2.61 -4.90
C TRP A 100 -17.04 -2.67 -5.53
N PRO A 101 -17.97 -3.43 -4.93
CA PRO A 101 -19.38 -3.38 -5.33
C PRO A 101 -19.91 -1.94 -5.27
N LYS A 102 -20.75 -1.54 -6.24
CA LYS A 102 -21.30 -0.16 -6.30
C LYS A 102 -22.06 0.29 -5.04
N GLN A 103 -22.54 -0.66 -4.25
CA GLN A 103 -23.29 -0.44 -3.00
C GLN A 103 -22.38 -0.49 -1.76
N GLN A 104 -21.09 -0.78 -1.92
CA GLN A 104 -20.15 -0.91 -0.81
C GLN A 104 -19.76 0.49 -0.32
N ASP A 105 -20.24 0.85 0.87
CA ASP A 105 -19.76 2.03 1.57
C ASP A 105 -18.29 1.80 1.99
N ILE A 106 -17.40 2.74 1.67
CA ILE A 106 -16.00 2.73 2.09
C ILE A 106 -15.86 2.58 3.62
N ARG A 107 -16.83 3.08 4.39
CA ARG A 107 -16.88 2.94 5.87
C ARG A 107 -17.02 1.49 6.34
N ASN A 108 -17.47 0.60 5.45
CA ASN A 108 -17.59 -0.84 5.69
C ASN A 108 -16.30 -1.61 5.37
N ILE A 109 -15.25 -0.95 4.90
CA ILE A 109 -13.92 -1.55 4.70
C ILE A 109 -13.05 -1.17 5.89
N ARG A 110 -12.44 -2.17 6.55
CA ARG A 110 -11.58 -1.96 7.71
C ARG A 110 -10.22 -2.59 7.49
N VAL A 111 -9.19 -1.74 7.48
CA VAL A 111 -7.80 -2.19 7.46
C VAL A 111 -7.41 -2.59 8.88
N ILE A 112 -6.92 -3.81 9.06
CA ILE A 112 -6.40 -4.30 10.34
C ILE A 112 -4.97 -4.75 10.08
N PHE A 113 -4.03 -4.05 10.70
CA PHE A 113 -2.61 -4.36 10.62
C PHE A 113 -2.18 -5.08 11.90
N GLY A 114 -1.52 -6.23 11.78
CA GLY A 114 -0.91 -6.91 12.92
C GLY A 114 0.24 -6.06 13.47
N SER A 115 0.11 -5.55 14.69
CA SER A 115 1.12 -4.67 15.30
C SER A 115 2.52 -5.29 15.25
N SER A 116 3.51 -4.48 14.89
CA SER A 116 4.93 -4.85 14.87
C SER A 116 5.71 -4.21 16.02
N PHE A 117 5.02 -3.63 17.01
CA PHE A 117 5.66 -3.11 18.21
C PHE A 117 6.11 -4.27 19.13
N PRO A 118 7.26 -4.15 19.83
CA PRO A 118 7.88 -5.29 20.52
C PRO A 118 6.98 -6.03 21.52
N CYS A 119 6.24 -5.30 22.36
CA CYS A 119 5.35 -5.89 23.37
C CYS A 119 3.93 -6.17 22.87
N ASP A 120 3.59 -5.81 21.64
CA ASP A 120 2.29 -6.15 21.03
C ASP A 120 2.30 -7.51 20.33
N GLN A 121 3.38 -8.27 20.46
CA GLN A 121 3.38 -9.71 20.17
C GLN A 121 2.73 -10.51 21.30
N GLU A 122 2.44 -9.87 22.45
CA GLU A 122 1.76 -10.48 23.58
C GLU A 122 0.27 -10.72 23.32
N TYR A 123 -0.27 -11.74 23.99
CA TYR A 123 -1.66 -12.19 23.92
C TYR A 123 -2.70 -11.05 23.93
N SER A 124 -2.47 -9.99 24.71
CA SER A 124 -3.41 -8.87 24.83
C SER A 124 -3.65 -8.12 23.51
N ALA A 125 -2.63 -7.94 22.69
CA ALA A 125 -2.74 -7.27 21.39
C ALA A 125 -3.42 -8.16 20.35
N VAL A 126 -3.13 -9.46 20.36
CA VAL A 126 -3.84 -10.47 19.57
C VAL A 126 -5.32 -10.45 19.92
N CYS A 127 -5.69 -10.47 21.22
CA CYS A 127 -7.07 -10.36 21.67
C CYS A 127 -7.78 -9.11 21.13
N ARG A 128 -7.12 -7.95 21.13
CA ARG A 128 -7.69 -6.71 20.59
C ARG A 128 -7.99 -6.83 19.10
N ASN A 129 -7.04 -7.36 18.33
CA ASN A 129 -7.21 -7.53 16.89
C ASN A 129 -8.28 -8.56 16.55
N ILE A 130 -8.31 -9.70 17.25
CA ILE A 130 -9.37 -10.70 17.09
C ILE A 130 -10.74 -10.14 17.47
N ASN A 131 -10.85 -9.34 18.53
CA ASN A 131 -12.10 -8.66 18.87
C ASN A 131 -12.53 -7.67 17.78
N ARG A 132 -11.60 -6.91 17.17
CA ARG A 132 -11.91 -6.05 16.02
C ARG A 132 -12.42 -6.86 14.83
N ILE A 133 -11.78 -8.00 14.55
CA ILE A 133 -12.20 -8.93 13.49
C ILE A 133 -13.57 -9.50 13.78
N LYS A 134 -13.81 -9.98 15.00
CA LYS A 134 -15.11 -10.48 15.47
C LYS A 134 -16.22 -9.47 15.23
N VAL A 135 -16.03 -8.21 15.65
CA VAL A 135 -17.02 -7.14 15.43
C VAL A 135 -17.26 -6.90 13.94
N CYS A 136 -16.23 -6.96 13.10
CA CYS A 136 -16.38 -6.81 11.65
C CYS A 136 -17.11 -8.00 11.01
N MET A 137 -16.80 -9.23 11.44
CA MET A 137 -17.49 -10.46 11.04
C MET A 137 -18.98 -10.41 11.39
N GLU A 138 -19.31 -9.97 12.60
CA GLU A 138 -20.69 -9.85 13.08
C GLU A 138 -21.46 -8.71 12.41
N SER A 139 -20.76 -7.72 11.85
CA SER A 139 -21.35 -6.54 11.21
C SER A 139 -21.33 -6.56 9.67
N GLY A 140 -20.82 -7.63 9.04
CA GLY A 140 -20.70 -7.73 7.58
C GLY A 140 -19.67 -6.77 6.97
N LYS A 141 -18.72 -6.27 7.75
CA LYS A 141 -17.69 -5.34 7.27
C LYS A 141 -16.56 -6.11 6.59
N THR A 142 -16.12 -5.65 5.43
CA THR A 142 -14.96 -6.23 4.76
C THR A 142 -13.69 -5.86 5.52
N ILE A 143 -12.82 -6.84 5.78
CA ILE A 143 -11.53 -6.60 6.42
C ILE A 143 -10.36 -6.80 5.44
N ILE A 144 -9.40 -5.89 5.49
CA ILE A 144 -8.10 -6.00 4.83
C ILE A 144 -7.06 -6.28 5.91
N LEU A 145 -6.56 -7.51 5.95
CA LEU A 145 -5.56 -7.97 6.91
C LEU A 145 -4.16 -7.82 6.34
N LEU A 146 -3.30 -7.13 7.10
CA LEU A 146 -1.88 -6.99 6.83
C LEU A 146 -1.07 -7.56 8.00
N ASN A 147 0.10 -8.10 7.71
CA ASN A 147 0.99 -8.72 8.71
C ASN A 147 0.27 -9.79 9.55
N LEU A 148 -0.28 -10.81 8.87
CA LEU A 148 -1.12 -11.88 9.44
C LEU A 148 -0.38 -12.85 10.37
N GLU A 149 0.96 -12.82 10.42
CA GLU A 149 1.80 -13.80 11.16
C GLU A 149 1.30 -14.07 12.58
N ASN A 150 0.95 -13.00 13.33
CA ASN A 150 0.53 -13.10 14.73
C ASN A 150 -0.96 -13.41 14.93
N LEU A 151 -1.77 -13.44 13.86
CA LEU A 151 -3.21 -13.68 13.92
C LEU A 151 -3.63 -14.99 13.24
N TYR A 152 -2.71 -15.68 12.57
CA TYR A 152 -3.02 -16.89 11.81
C TYR A 152 -3.64 -17.99 12.66
N GLU A 153 -3.01 -18.34 13.79
CA GLU A 153 -3.50 -19.40 14.68
C GLU A 153 -4.93 -19.09 15.17
N SER A 154 -5.17 -17.83 15.51
CA SER A 154 -6.46 -17.34 15.97
C SER A 154 -7.56 -17.38 14.92
N LEU A 155 -7.21 -17.24 13.64
CA LEU A 155 -8.17 -17.20 12.52
C LEU A 155 -8.24 -18.51 11.75
N TYR A 156 -7.60 -19.58 12.23
CA TYR A 156 -7.45 -20.82 11.49
C TYR A 156 -8.80 -21.40 11.02
N ASP A 157 -9.75 -21.58 11.93
CA ASP A 157 -11.08 -22.14 11.60
C ASP A 157 -11.88 -21.22 10.67
N ALA A 158 -11.74 -19.90 10.82
CA ALA A 158 -12.33 -18.90 9.93
C ALA A 158 -11.76 -18.96 8.51
N LEU A 159 -10.43 -19.03 8.36
CA LEU A 159 -9.78 -19.10 7.05
C LEU A 159 -10.03 -20.44 6.34
N ASN A 160 -10.27 -21.51 7.10
CA ASN A 160 -10.74 -22.79 6.58
C ASN A 160 -12.22 -22.83 6.22
N GLN A 161 -12.98 -21.78 6.57
CA GLN A 161 -14.42 -21.71 6.38
C GLN A 161 -15.16 -22.88 7.07
N TYR A 162 -14.68 -23.31 8.25
CA TYR A 162 -15.31 -24.35 9.08
C TYR A 162 -16.49 -23.79 9.86
N TYR A 163 -17.59 -23.51 9.14
CA TYR A 163 -18.78 -22.90 9.71
C TYR A 163 -19.76 -23.92 10.29
N MET A 164 -20.33 -23.58 11.44
CA MET A 164 -21.51 -24.22 12.01
C MET A 164 -22.75 -23.39 11.67
N GLU A 165 -23.77 -24.03 11.11
CA GLU A 165 -25.05 -23.38 10.80
C GLU A 165 -26.08 -23.64 11.91
N MET A 166 -26.60 -22.57 12.49
CA MET A 166 -27.66 -22.61 13.50
C MET A 166 -28.67 -21.50 13.21
N ASN A 167 -29.97 -21.82 13.14
CA ASN A 167 -31.04 -20.84 12.91
C ASN A 167 -30.81 -19.92 11.69
N ASN A 168 -30.35 -20.50 10.57
CA ASN A 168 -30.03 -19.76 9.34
C ASN A 168 -28.91 -18.71 9.50
N GLN A 169 -28.11 -18.81 10.56
CA GLN A 169 -26.92 -18.02 10.82
C GLN A 169 -25.68 -18.91 10.87
N ARG A 170 -24.53 -18.36 10.48
CA ARG A 170 -23.24 -19.05 10.52
C ARG A 170 -22.43 -18.63 11.72
N TYR A 171 -21.75 -19.60 12.31
CA TYR A 171 -20.84 -19.42 13.42
C TYR A 171 -19.50 -20.06 13.09
N VAL A 172 -18.41 -19.40 13.47
CA VAL A 172 -17.06 -19.96 13.42
C VAL A 172 -16.38 -19.81 14.77
N ASP A 173 -15.42 -20.70 15.05
CA ASP A 173 -14.56 -20.55 16.21
C ASP A 173 -13.40 -19.60 15.87
N LEU A 174 -13.19 -18.60 16.74
CA LEU A 174 -11.98 -17.78 16.76
C LEU A 174 -11.12 -18.21 17.94
N GLY A 175 -9.86 -18.51 17.68
CA GLY A 175 -8.89 -18.96 18.68
C GLY A 175 -8.25 -17.79 19.41
N LEU A 176 -8.17 -17.86 20.73
CA LEU A 176 -7.42 -16.95 21.59
C LEU A 176 -6.63 -17.81 22.57
N GLY A 177 -5.40 -18.17 22.19
CA GLY A 177 -4.58 -19.11 22.96
C GLY A 177 -5.31 -20.45 23.08
N THR A 178 -5.59 -20.88 24.30
CA THR A 178 -6.34 -22.11 24.59
C THR A 178 -7.85 -21.95 24.51
N HIS A 179 -8.37 -20.72 24.44
CA HIS A 179 -9.80 -20.45 24.39
C HIS A 179 -10.28 -20.36 22.96
N ARG A 180 -11.48 -20.88 22.70
CA ARG A 180 -12.20 -20.71 21.43
C ARG A 180 -13.49 -19.96 21.70
N MET A 181 -13.78 -18.96 20.89
CA MET A 181 -15.01 -18.18 20.99
C MET A 181 -15.82 -18.32 19.71
N LYS A 182 -17.13 -18.56 19.84
CA LYS A 182 -18.03 -18.57 18.70
C LYS A 182 -18.29 -17.15 18.23
N CYS A 183 -18.08 -16.90 16.94
CA CYS A 183 -18.34 -15.64 16.27
C CYS A 183 -19.43 -15.87 15.22
N ARG A 184 -20.49 -15.06 15.25
CA ARG A 184 -21.47 -15.03 14.15
C ARG A 184 -20.81 -14.40 12.93
N ILE A 185 -20.99 -14.99 11.76
CA ILE A 185 -20.52 -14.42 10.49
C ILE A 185 -21.73 -13.91 9.73
N ASP A 186 -21.66 -12.64 9.35
CA ASP A 186 -22.63 -12.03 8.47
C ASP A 186 -22.38 -12.41 7.00
N LYS A 187 -23.44 -12.48 6.18
CA LYS A 187 -23.38 -12.98 4.79
C LYS A 187 -22.56 -12.07 3.89
N ASP A 188 -22.49 -10.78 4.23
CA ASP A 188 -21.78 -9.78 3.45
C ASP A 188 -20.29 -9.65 3.87
N PHE A 189 -19.87 -10.41 4.90
CA PHE A 189 -18.48 -10.37 5.37
C PHE A 189 -17.50 -10.90 4.31
N LYS A 190 -16.45 -10.12 4.06
CA LYS A 190 -15.32 -10.50 3.20
C LYS A 190 -14.01 -10.27 3.93
N LEU A 191 -13.03 -11.13 3.63
CA LEU A 191 -11.68 -11.04 4.17
C LEU A 191 -10.67 -11.05 3.03
N ILE A 192 -9.76 -10.09 3.06
CA ILE A 192 -8.67 -9.93 2.11
C ILE A 192 -7.37 -9.93 2.91
N VAL A 193 -6.45 -10.85 2.61
CA VAL A 193 -5.09 -10.86 3.14
C VAL A 193 -4.17 -10.20 2.12
N VAL A 194 -3.39 -9.19 2.55
CA VAL A 194 -2.38 -8.54 1.71
C VAL A 194 -1.00 -8.83 2.28
N ALA A 195 -0.12 -9.39 1.46
CA ALA A 195 1.26 -9.70 1.85
C ALA A 195 2.21 -9.63 0.65
N ASP A 196 3.47 -9.30 0.93
CA ASP A 196 4.51 -9.32 -0.10
C ASP A 196 4.76 -10.75 -0.58
N LYS A 197 5.05 -10.89 -1.88
CA LYS A 197 5.25 -12.20 -2.52
C LYS A 197 6.31 -13.05 -1.80
N GLU A 198 7.44 -12.44 -1.46
CA GLU A 198 8.55 -13.10 -0.76
C GLU A 198 8.13 -13.57 0.64
N THR A 199 7.40 -12.73 1.37
CA THR A 199 6.88 -13.09 2.72
C THR A 199 5.93 -14.29 2.65
N VAL A 200 5.06 -14.34 1.64
CA VAL A 200 4.16 -15.49 1.44
C VAL A 200 4.95 -16.76 1.12
N GLN A 201 5.99 -16.67 0.30
CA GLN A 201 6.80 -17.83 -0.08
C GLN A 201 7.66 -18.36 1.07
N GLU A 202 8.22 -17.48 1.89
CA GLU A 202 9.16 -17.86 2.94
C GLU A 202 8.48 -18.21 4.27
N ARG A 203 7.39 -17.51 4.63
CA ARG A 203 6.84 -17.55 5.99
C ARG A 203 5.46 -18.16 6.11
N PHE A 204 4.63 -18.08 5.06
CA PHE A 204 3.25 -18.53 5.18
C PHE A 204 3.20 -20.06 5.11
N PRO A 205 2.52 -20.75 6.05
CA PRO A 205 2.34 -22.18 5.98
C PRO A 205 1.61 -22.58 4.70
N THR A 206 2.08 -23.62 4.01
CA THR A 206 1.42 -24.16 2.81
C THR A 206 -0.08 -24.44 3.02
N PRO A 207 -0.54 -24.94 4.20
CA PRO A 207 -1.97 -25.07 4.46
C PRO A 207 -2.71 -23.76 4.25
N LEU A 208 -2.29 -22.65 4.86
CA LEU A 208 -2.92 -21.34 4.74
C LEU A 208 -3.02 -20.87 3.29
N ILE A 209 -1.92 -20.97 2.54
CA ILE A 209 -1.82 -20.55 1.14
C ILE A 209 -2.84 -21.30 0.26
N ASN A 210 -3.17 -22.54 0.60
CA ASN A 210 -4.11 -23.36 -0.17
C ASN A 210 -5.58 -23.07 0.15
N ARG A 211 -5.89 -22.47 1.32
CA ARG A 211 -7.26 -22.08 1.69
C ARG A 211 -7.70 -20.77 1.04
N LEU A 212 -6.74 -19.94 0.61
CA LEU A 212 -7.02 -18.63 0.04
C LEU A 212 -7.03 -18.66 -1.48
N GLU A 213 -7.87 -17.82 -2.06
CA GLU A 213 -7.87 -17.51 -3.49
C GLU A 213 -6.77 -16.48 -3.79
N LYS A 214 -5.80 -16.84 -4.63
CA LYS A 214 -4.55 -16.09 -4.77
C LYS A 214 -4.54 -15.25 -6.03
N HIS A 215 -4.23 -13.96 -5.88
CA HIS A 215 -4.03 -13.07 -7.01
C HIS A 215 -2.77 -12.22 -6.79
N PHE A 216 -1.99 -12.03 -7.85
CA PHE A 216 -0.89 -11.09 -7.84
C PHE A 216 -1.44 -9.71 -8.22
N LEU A 217 -1.21 -8.72 -7.36
CA LEU A 217 -1.71 -7.36 -7.53
C LEU A 217 -0.58 -6.34 -7.34
N THR A 218 -0.15 -5.78 -8.45
CA THR A 218 0.83 -4.70 -8.58
C THR A 218 0.19 -3.50 -9.28
N MET A 219 0.83 -2.34 -9.21
CA MET A 219 0.32 -1.16 -9.89
C MET A 219 0.36 -1.31 -11.41
N SER A 220 1.38 -1.98 -11.94
CA SER A 220 1.45 -2.41 -13.33
C SER A 220 0.20 -3.20 -13.78
N THR A 221 -0.37 -4.03 -12.91
CA THR A 221 -1.62 -4.76 -13.17
C THR A 221 -2.84 -3.84 -13.28
N VAL A 222 -2.82 -2.70 -12.58
CA VAL A 222 -3.91 -1.71 -12.64
C VAL A 222 -3.79 -0.85 -13.90
N LEU A 223 -2.56 -0.41 -14.20
CA LEU A 223 -2.28 0.42 -15.38
C LEU A 223 -2.52 -0.31 -16.69
N SER A 224 -2.52 -1.65 -16.72
CA SER A 224 -2.67 -2.43 -17.95
C SER A 224 -3.98 -2.18 -18.71
N LYS A 225 -4.95 -1.47 -18.11
CA LYS A 225 -6.20 -1.05 -18.77
C LYS A 225 -6.03 0.17 -19.68
N ASP A 226 -4.99 0.96 -19.46
CA ASP A 226 -4.74 2.22 -20.17
C ASP A 226 -3.40 2.13 -20.93
N THR A 227 -3.50 2.08 -22.25
CA THR A 227 -2.34 1.91 -23.13
C THR A 227 -1.33 3.06 -23.02
N ASP A 228 -1.80 4.29 -22.75
CA ASP A 228 -0.92 5.44 -22.60
C ASP A 228 -0.14 5.37 -21.29
N ASN A 229 -0.80 5.00 -20.19
CA ASN A 229 -0.12 4.83 -18.91
C ASN A 229 0.90 3.68 -18.94
N VAL A 230 0.59 2.58 -19.62
CA VAL A 230 1.55 1.49 -19.86
C VAL A 230 2.77 1.98 -20.64
N ARG A 231 2.54 2.75 -21.71
CA ARG A 231 3.62 3.37 -22.50
C ARG A 231 4.48 4.27 -21.62
N ILE A 232 3.88 5.23 -20.90
CA ILE A 232 4.60 6.16 -20.01
C ILE A 232 5.41 5.38 -18.95
N SER A 233 4.84 4.33 -18.35
CA SER A 233 5.54 3.48 -17.39
C SER A 233 6.75 2.77 -18.02
N GLY A 234 6.63 2.29 -19.26
CA GLY A 234 7.74 1.75 -20.04
C GLY A 234 8.84 2.76 -20.32
N HIS A 235 8.48 3.97 -20.77
CA HIS A 235 9.43 5.07 -20.99
C HIS A 235 10.16 5.48 -19.71
N LEU A 236 9.47 5.53 -18.58
CA LEU A 236 10.07 5.84 -17.28
C LEU A 236 11.03 4.74 -16.80
N THR A 237 10.69 3.47 -17.07
CA THR A 237 11.55 2.31 -16.79
C THR A 237 12.84 2.37 -17.63
N GLU A 238 12.72 2.66 -18.91
CA GLU A 238 13.88 2.84 -19.80
C GLU A 238 14.73 4.05 -19.38
N TRP A 239 14.09 5.14 -18.97
CA TRP A 239 14.78 6.32 -18.47
C TRP A 239 15.60 6.00 -17.21
N ALA A 240 15.04 5.27 -16.24
CA ALA A 240 15.75 4.84 -15.03
C ALA A 240 16.97 3.94 -15.34
N LYS A 241 16.83 3.05 -16.35
CA LYS A 241 17.94 2.23 -16.87
C LYS A 241 19.04 3.09 -17.49
N LYS A 242 18.69 4.03 -18.37
CA LYS A 242 19.67 4.95 -18.99
C LYS A 242 20.36 5.85 -17.96
N PHE A 243 19.64 6.24 -16.91
CA PHE A 243 20.18 7.02 -15.80
C PHE A 243 21.23 6.24 -15.00
N SER A 244 21.03 4.93 -14.80
CA SER A 244 21.90 4.09 -13.96
C SER A 244 23.12 3.51 -14.68
N ILE A 245 23.02 3.22 -15.98
CA ILE A 245 24.12 2.64 -16.76
C ILE A 245 25.21 3.69 -16.99
N ILE A 246 26.41 3.43 -16.46
CA ILE A 246 27.62 4.25 -16.66
C ILE A 246 28.55 3.50 -17.62
N ASP A 247 28.91 4.15 -18.72
CA ASP A 247 29.57 3.52 -19.88
C ASP A 247 31.06 3.17 -19.66
N LYS A 248 31.60 3.32 -18.44
CA LYS A 248 33.06 3.40 -18.21
C LYS A 248 33.65 2.62 -17.03
N ASN A 249 32.93 1.76 -16.29
CA ASN A 249 33.57 1.02 -15.17
C ASN A 249 32.97 -0.36 -14.87
N GLN A 250 33.82 -1.25 -14.34
CA GLN A 250 33.54 -2.63 -13.93
C GLN A 250 32.54 -2.77 -12.76
N PHE A 251 32.13 -1.66 -12.13
CA PHE A 251 31.15 -1.65 -11.04
C PHE A 251 29.74 -1.49 -11.60
N ARG A 252 28.90 -2.51 -11.39
CA ARG A 252 27.53 -2.55 -11.92
C ARG A 252 26.59 -1.75 -11.02
N PHE A 253 26.59 -0.42 -11.17
CA PHE A 253 25.62 0.48 -10.55
C PHE A 253 24.23 0.24 -11.18
N LYS A 254 23.22 -0.09 -10.37
CA LYS A 254 21.86 -0.41 -10.82
C LYS A 254 20.86 0.67 -10.39
N GLU A 255 19.64 0.58 -10.90
CA GLU A 255 18.53 1.50 -10.60
C GLU A 255 18.26 1.62 -9.10
N ARG A 256 18.35 0.50 -8.36
CA ARG A 256 18.21 0.44 -6.90
C ARG A 256 19.31 1.19 -6.13
N ASP A 257 20.48 1.35 -6.74
CA ASP A 257 21.59 2.11 -6.15
C ASP A 257 21.46 3.61 -6.48
N CYS A 258 20.84 3.94 -7.63
CA CYS A 258 20.51 5.31 -8.01
C CYS A 258 19.36 5.89 -7.21
N PHE A 259 18.27 5.13 -7.07
CA PHE A 259 16.98 5.59 -6.57
C PHE A 259 16.62 4.79 -5.31
N ILE A 260 16.57 5.46 -4.17
CA ILE A 260 16.32 4.81 -2.88
C ILE A 260 14.91 4.20 -2.86
N GLY A 261 14.83 2.88 -2.67
CA GLY A 261 13.56 2.14 -2.62
C GLY A 261 13.00 1.74 -3.99
N TYR A 262 13.80 1.83 -5.06
CA TYR A 262 13.38 1.41 -6.39
C TYR A 262 13.18 -0.10 -6.53
N GLN A 263 12.05 -0.47 -7.12
CA GLN A 263 11.67 -1.83 -7.48
C GLN A 263 11.07 -1.86 -8.89
N SER A 264 10.81 -3.06 -9.40
CA SER A 264 10.18 -3.31 -10.70
C SER A 264 8.89 -2.52 -10.90
N ASP A 265 8.05 -2.40 -9.87
CA ASP A 265 6.74 -1.75 -9.94
C ASP A 265 6.78 -0.24 -9.62
N THR A 266 7.95 0.32 -9.23
CA THR A 266 8.09 1.75 -8.89
C THR A 266 7.66 2.68 -10.03
N PRO A 267 8.06 2.46 -11.30
CA PRO A 267 7.62 3.31 -12.40
C PRO A 267 6.10 3.33 -12.55
N SER A 268 5.44 2.17 -12.43
CA SER A 268 3.98 2.06 -12.49
C SER A 268 3.31 2.76 -11.30
N CYS A 269 3.88 2.66 -10.10
CA CYS A 269 3.40 3.38 -8.92
C CYS A 269 3.46 4.91 -9.10
N ILE A 270 4.54 5.43 -9.68
CA ILE A 270 4.70 6.88 -9.94
C ILE A 270 3.69 7.34 -10.98
N VAL A 271 3.57 6.62 -12.11
CA VAL A 271 2.61 6.97 -13.17
C VAL A 271 1.18 6.97 -12.64
N PHE A 272 0.79 5.94 -11.88
CA PHE A 272 -0.51 5.89 -11.24
C PHE A 272 -0.72 7.08 -10.29
N HIS A 273 0.26 7.41 -9.46
CA HIS A 273 0.15 8.54 -8.55
C HIS A 273 -0.04 9.87 -9.28
N VAL A 274 0.74 10.14 -10.33
CA VAL A 274 0.67 11.37 -11.11
C VAL A 274 -0.67 11.47 -11.84
N THR A 275 -1.07 10.41 -12.54
CA THR A 275 -2.36 10.39 -13.27
C THR A 275 -3.56 10.65 -12.36
N GLN A 276 -3.56 10.07 -11.15
CA GLN A 276 -4.58 10.35 -10.13
C GLN A 276 -4.55 11.81 -9.64
N GLU A 277 -3.37 12.40 -9.43
CA GLU A 277 -3.28 13.83 -9.09
C GLU A 277 -3.92 14.69 -10.19
N TYR A 278 -3.56 14.47 -11.46
CA TYR A 278 -4.13 15.24 -12.57
C TYR A 278 -5.65 15.07 -12.68
N GLN A 279 -6.19 13.86 -12.48
CA GLN A 279 -7.64 13.63 -12.46
C GLN A 279 -8.38 14.42 -11.37
N HIS A 280 -7.73 14.73 -10.24
CA HIS A 280 -8.34 15.51 -9.16
C HIS A 280 -8.25 17.02 -9.35
N TYR A 281 -7.29 17.52 -10.15
CA TYR A 281 -7.07 18.96 -10.35
C TYR A 281 -7.77 19.54 -11.58
N THR A 282 -8.17 18.73 -12.56
CA THR A 282 -8.81 19.20 -13.80
C THR A 282 -10.24 18.66 -13.94
N ASP A 283 -11.24 19.43 -13.50
CA ASP A 283 -12.63 19.29 -13.98
C ASP A 283 -12.81 19.85 -15.41
N SER A 284 -11.80 20.56 -15.93
CA SER A 284 -11.72 21.11 -17.28
C SER A 284 -10.43 20.67 -17.97
N ASP A 285 -10.58 20.08 -19.15
CA ASP A 285 -9.56 19.53 -20.07
C ASP A 285 -8.84 18.24 -19.62
N ARG A 286 -9.25 17.13 -20.26
CA ARG A 286 -8.61 15.80 -20.20
C ARG A 286 -7.32 15.70 -21.03
N ASP A 287 -6.72 16.83 -21.41
CA ASP A 287 -5.57 16.87 -22.34
C ASP A 287 -4.29 17.31 -21.64
N ALA A 288 -4.00 16.76 -20.44
CA ALA A 288 -2.63 16.79 -19.96
C ALA A 288 -1.79 15.94 -20.92
N ASP A 289 -0.97 16.59 -21.75
CA ASP A 289 -0.12 15.90 -22.72
C ASP A 289 0.71 14.80 -22.02
N SER A 290 0.77 13.62 -22.64
CA SER A 290 1.58 12.48 -22.19
C SER A 290 3.02 12.89 -21.88
N SER A 291 3.55 13.90 -22.59
CA SER A 291 4.89 14.46 -22.34
C SER A 291 5.00 15.16 -20.98
N THR A 292 3.96 15.88 -20.55
CA THR A 292 3.90 16.61 -19.27
C THR A 292 3.80 15.63 -18.12
N ILE A 293 2.94 14.60 -18.26
CA ILE A 293 2.82 13.51 -17.28
C ILE A 293 4.16 12.79 -17.14
N LEU A 294 4.82 12.43 -18.25
CA LEU A 294 6.12 11.78 -18.23
C LEU A 294 7.18 12.64 -17.53
N LYS A 295 7.25 13.94 -17.83
CA LYS A 295 8.19 14.85 -17.19
C LYS A 295 7.95 14.92 -15.68
N ARG A 296 6.69 15.04 -15.25
CA ARG A 296 6.33 15.00 -13.83
C ARG A 296 6.73 13.69 -13.16
N CYS A 297 6.54 12.56 -13.85
CA CYS A 297 6.97 11.25 -13.35
C CYS A 297 8.50 11.17 -13.20
N GLN A 298 9.26 11.69 -14.17
CA GLN A 298 10.72 11.79 -14.08
C GLN A 298 11.16 12.65 -12.90
N THR A 299 10.52 13.80 -12.67
CA THR A 299 10.78 14.66 -11.50
C THR A 299 10.54 13.91 -10.19
N LEU A 300 9.43 13.15 -10.08
CA LEU A 300 9.14 12.37 -8.87
C LEU A 300 10.15 11.24 -8.65
N LEU A 301 10.58 10.56 -9.71
CA LEU A 301 11.62 9.54 -9.62
C LEU A 301 12.98 10.16 -9.24
N LEU A 302 13.29 11.33 -9.80
CA LEU A 302 14.50 12.10 -9.50
C LEU A 302 14.55 12.55 -8.02
N ARG A 303 13.40 12.78 -7.37
CA ARG A 303 13.34 13.04 -5.92
C ARG A 303 13.82 11.87 -5.07
N MET A 304 13.78 10.64 -5.60
CA MET A 304 14.28 9.45 -4.92
C MET A 304 15.78 9.21 -5.21
N ALA A 305 16.38 9.99 -6.11
CA ALA A 305 17.76 9.81 -6.52
C ALA A 305 18.74 10.26 -5.41
N THR A 306 19.81 9.50 -5.25
CA THR A 306 20.93 9.91 -4.39
C THR A 306 21.74 11.02 -5.06
N THR A 307 22.31 11.92 -4.26
CA THR A 307 23.13 13.03 -4.77
C THR A 307 24.32 12.54 -5.61
N ASP A 308 24.94 11.42 -5.23
CA ASP A 308 26.04 10.83 -5.98
C ASP A 308 25.58 10.19 -7.30
N ALA A 309 24.37 9.63 -7.36
CA ALA A 309 23.81 9.15 -8.63
C ALA A 309 23.53 10.31 -9.59
N VAL A 310 23.00 11.43 -9.09
CA VAL A 310 22.73 12.64 -9.89
C VAL A 310 24.01 13.23 -10.48
N VAL A 311 25.09 13.32 -9.71
CA VAL A 311 26.38 13.80 -10.23
C VAL A 311 26.96 12.84 -11.27
N ARG A 312 26.74 11.53 -11.12
CA ARG A 312 27.20 10.50 -12.07
C ARG A 312 26.46 10.52 -13.41
N VAL A 313 25.30 11.17 -13.52
CA VAL A 313 24.53 11.27 -14.78
C VAL A 313 25.35 11.82 -15.94
N LYS A 314 26.37 12.66 -15.68
CA LYS A 314 27.30 13.15 -16.71
C LYS A 314 28.02 12.03 -17.47
N ASN A 315 28.16 10.86 -16.85
CA ASN A 315 28.80 9.68 -17.43
C ASN A 315 27.82 8.55 -17.76
N SER A 316 26.50 8.80 -17.67
CA SER A 316 25.48 7.82 -18.03
C SER A 316 25.02 7.97 -19.47
N LEU A 317 24.12 7.09 -19.92
CA LEU A 317 23.48 7.21 -21.24
C LEU A 317 22.58 8.45 -21.39
N LEU A 318 22.42 9.24 -20.33
CA LEU A 318 21.70 10.52 -20.32
C LEU A 318 22.63 11.73 -20.24
N SER A 319 23.92 11.58 -20.58
CA SER A 319 24.93 12.65 -20.48
C SER A 319 24.53 13.94 -21.18
N GLU A 320 23.83 13.87 -22.32
CA GLU A 320 23.34 15.03 -23.09
C GLU A 320 22.39 15.93 -22.30
N LYS A 321 21.59 15.36 -21.38
CA LYS A 321 20.62 16.09 -20.54
C LYS A 321 21.10 16.24 -19.09
N SER A 322 22.37 15.94 -18.83
CA SER A 322 22.88 15.86 -17.47
C SER A 322 22.81 17.19 -16.71
N ASP A 323 23.17 18.31 -17.35
CA ASP A 323 23.11 19.62 -16.70
C ASP A 323 21.67 20.04 -16.36
N GLU A 324 20.71 19.80 -17.27
CA GLU A 324 19.27 20.03 -16.99
C GLU A 324 18.76 19.21 -15.80
N LEU A 325 19.16 17.93 -15.72
CA LEU A 325 18.74 17.02 -14.64
C LEU A 325 19.36 17.41 -13.30
N ILE A 326 20.61 17.85 -13.30
CA ILE A 326 21.31 18.34 -12.11
C ILE A 326 20.63 19.62 -11.61
N ASP A 327 20.37 20.57 -12.50
CA ASP A 327 19.66 21.81 -12.17
C ASP A 327 18.25 21.54 -11.65
N GLU A 328 17.52 20.61 -12.27
CA GLU A 328 16.20 20.18 -11.82
C GLU A 328 16.27 19.57 -10.41
N TYR A 329 17.25 18.70 -10.15
CA TYR A 329 17.42 18.06 -8.86
C TYR A 329 17.66 19.07 -7.73
N PHE A 330 18.59 20.02 -7.92
CA PHE A 330 18.88 21.02 -6.90
C PHE A 330 17.74 22.01 -6.68
N LYS A 331 16.91 22.27 -7.70
CA LYS A 331 15.66 23.04 -7.55
C LYS A 331 14.61 22.33 -6.70
N LEU A 332 14.71 21.01 -6.45
CA LEU A 332 13.72 20.28 -5.66
C LEU A 332 13.72 20.65 -4.17
N GLY A 333 14.78 21.29 -3.65
CA GLY A 333 14.88 21.68 -2.25
C GLY A 333 15.12 20.50 -1.31
N LEU A 334 15.92 19.53 -1.76
CA LEU A 334 16.24 18.30 -1.03
C LEU A 334 17.57 18.38 -0.27
N GLY A 335 18.20 19.57 -0.20
CA GLY A 335 19.51 19.75 0.44
C GLY A 335 19.47 19.63 1.96
N SER A 336 18.34 19.98 2.58
CA SER A 336 18.12 19.84 4.01
C SER A 336 16.64 19.65 4.35
N LEU A 337 16.36 19.15 5.57
CA LEU A 337 14.98 19.03 6.08
C LEU A 337 14.30 20.40 6.17
N GLU A 338 15.05 21.43 6.55
CA GLU A 338 14.58 22.82 6.61
C GLU A 338 14.10 23.30 5.25
N GLU A 339 14.96 23.22 4.23
CA GLU A 339 14.66 23.65 2.87
C GLU A 339 13.43 22.91 2.31
N TYR A 340 13.36 21.60 2.55
CA TYR A 340 12.20 20.80 2.17
C TYR A 340 10.91 21.26 2.85
N LEU A 341 10.94 21.46 4.17
CA LEU A 341 9.76 21.90 4.93
C LEU A 341 9.29 23.28 4.49
N LEU A 342 10.22 24.23 4.32
CA LEU A 342 9.90 25.58 3.85
C LEU A 342 9.19 25.53 2.50
N LYS A 343 9.75 24.77 1.54
CA LYS A 343 9.17 24.64 0.22
C LYS A 343 7.79 23.98 0.25
N VAL A 344 7.61 22.93 1.04
CA VAL A 344 6.31 22.26 1.17
C VAL A 344 5.28 23.16 1.86
N MET A 345 5.70 23.94 2.85
CA MET A 345 4.83 24.90 3.52
C MET A 345 4.38 26.00 2.56
N ASP A 346 5.27 26.48 1.69
CA ASP A 346 4.97 27.51 0.69
C ASP A 346 4.09 26.96 -0.45
N ASP A 347 4.43 25.78 -1.00
CA ASP A 347 3.69 25.14 -2.11
C ASP A 347 2.26 24.75 -1.68
N LYS A 348 2.06 24.32 -0.42
CA LYS A 348 0.77 23.80 0.06
C LYS A 348 -0.18 24.82 0.67
N CYS A 349 0.28 26.01 1.03
CA CYS A 349 -0.62 27.12 1.35
C CYS A 349 -1.57 27.45 0.18
N ASN A 350 -1.22 27.08 -1.06
CA ASN A 350 -2.07 27.27 -2.23
C ASN A 350 -3.13 26.16 -2.44
N ASN A 351 -2.96 24.96 -1.86
CA ASN A 351 -3.76 23.76 -2.18
C ASN A 351 -4.71 23.27 -1.07
N ARG A 352 -4.93 24.05 0.00
CA ARG A 352 -5.89 23.77 1.10
C ARG A 352 -5.80 22.37 1.76
N LEU A 353 -4.64 21.71 1.72
CA LEU A 353 -4.44 20.42 2.40
C LEU A 353 -4.13 20.66 3.89
N ARG A 354 -5.05 20.24 4.77
CA ARG A 354 -4.93 20.40 6.24
C ARG A 354 -3.83 19.56 6.88
N ALA A 355 -3.45 18.46 6.23
CA ALA A 355 -2.42 17.56 6.72
C ALA A 355 -1.53 17.03 5.60
N HIS A 356 -0.24 16.95 5.88
CA HIS A 356 0.79 16.42 4.99
C HIS A 356 1.58 15.33 5.71
N LEU A 357 1.57 14.11 5.16
CA LEU A 357 2.38 13.01 5.65
C LEU A 357 3.45 12.69 4.62
N THR A 358 4.72 12.64 5.01
CA THR A 358 5.84 12.24 4.14
C THR A 358 6.79 11.31 4.85
N LEU A 359 7.39 10.40 4.09
CA LEU A 359 8.53 9.59 4.50
C LEU A 359 9.78 10.12 3.80
N MET A 360 10.80 10.44 4.59
CA MET A 360 12.10 10.89 4.15
C MET A 360 13.16 9.90 4.61
N THR A 361 14.01 9.48 3.69
CA THR A 361 15.19 8.67 3.98
C THR A 361 16.40 9.57 4.11
N THR A 362 17.30 9.26 5.05
CA THR A 362 18.55 9.99 5.23
C THR A 362 19.71 9.05 5.52
N HIS A 363 20.93 9.48 5.19
CA HIS A 363 22.18 8.86 5.63
C HIS A 363 22.87 9.69 6.72
N SER A 364 22.34 10.87 7.06
CA SER A 364 22.86 11.70 8.15
C SER A 364 22.41 11.14 9.51
N ARG A 365 23.09 11.55 10.58
CA ARG A 365 22.60 11.27 11.95
C ARG A 365 21.17 11.76 12.13
N ILE A 366 20.42 11.08 13.00
CA ILE A 366 19.11 11.57 13.45
C ILE A 366 19.28 12.88 14.25
N MET A 367 18.20 13.67 14.33
CA MET A 367 18.24 14.98 14.99
C MET A 367 18.21 14.82 16.52
N THR A 368 19.01 15.63 17.20
CA THR A 368 19.00 15.82 18.65
C THR A 368 18.13 17.02 19.05
N ASP A 369 17.88 17.22 20.34
CA ASP A 369 17.15 18.38 20.87
C ASP A 369 17.68 19.72 20.32
N LYS A 370 19.01 19.88 20.29
CA LYS A 370 19.66 21.09 19.78
C LYS A 370 19.37 21.33 18.31
N ASP A 371 19.34 20.27 17.51
CA ASP A 371 19.06 20.36 16.07
C ASP A 371 17.58 20.72 15.83
N VAL A 372 16.67 20.23 16.69
CA VAL A 372 15.24 20.58 16.65
C VAL A 372 15.03 22.05 17.02
N ASP A 373 15.71 22.55 18.05
CA ASP A 373 15.65 23.96 18.45
C ASP A 373 16.18 24.89 17.35
N GLU A 374 17.28 24.50 16.70
CA GLU A 374 17.82 25.23 15.55
C GLU A 374 16.83 25.22 14.38
N LEU A 375 16.25 24.07 14.05
CA LEU A 375 15.23 23.95 13.00
C LEU A 375 14.02 24.84 13.30
N LYS A 376 13.53 24.83 14.55
CA LYS A 376 12.41 25.67 15.00
C LYS A 376 12.72 27.16 14.85
N ALA A 377 13.92 27.58 15.25
CA ALA A 377 14.37 28.95 15.12
C ALA A 377 14.44 29.40 13.65
N LYS A 378 14.89 28.54 12.74
CA LYS A 378 14.96 28.85 11.31
C LYS A 378 13.59 28.89 10.65
N LEU A 379 12.71 27.92 10.94
CA LEU A 379 11.35 27.91 10.39
C LEU A 379 10.51 29.11 10.87
N SER A 380 10.74 29.56 12.11
CA SER A 380 10.04 30.72 12.69
C SER A 380 10.54 32.07 12.16
N ARG A 381 11.68 32.12 11.46
CA ARG A 381 12.19 33.34 10.80
C ARG A 381 11.54 33.60 9.44
N ASN A 382 10.83 32.62 8.87
CA ASN A 382 10.20 32.80 7.56
C ASN A 382 8.92 33.65 7.65
N ARG A 383 8.64 34.43 6.61
CA ARG A 383 7.76 35.63 6.59
C ARG A 383 6.26 35.43 6.90
N ASN A 384 5.82 34.21 7.20
CA ASN A 384 4.42 33.91 7.50
C ASN A 384 4.23 33.85 9.03
N ASN A 385 3.50 34.84 9.58
CA ASN A 385 3.25 35.13 11.00
C ASN A 385 2.66 33.98 11.88
N ASN A 386 2.60 32.73 11.42
CA ASN A 386 2.05 31.63 12.20
C ASN A 386 3.16 30.96 13.03
N PRO A 387 2.97 30.77 14.34
CA PRO A 387 3.94 30.06 15.17
C PRO A 387 4.10 28.61 14.70
N VAL A 388 5.35 28.13 14.72
CA VAL A 388 5.70 26.75 14.37
C VAL A 388 5.95 25.94 15.64
N GLU A 389 5.21 24.85 15.80
CA GLU A 389 5.40 23.88 16.87
C GLU A 389 6.05 22.62 16.29
N ILE A 390 7.16 22.16 16.86
CA ILE A 390 7.82 20.92 16.44
C ILE A 390 7.78 19.94 17.61
N THR A 391 7.18 18.79 17.37
CA THR A 391 7.26 17.60 18.25
C THR A 391 8.07 16.55 17.51
N TYR A 392 8.96 15.84 18.22
CA TYR A 392 9.68 14.71 17.65
C TYR A 392 9.50 13.47 18.52
N LEU A 393 9.45 12.30 17.89
CA LEU A 393 9.25 11.00 18.52
C LEU A 393 10.27 10.01 17.96
N SER A 394 10.97 9.29 18.82
CA SER A 394 11.78 8.15 18.39
C SER A 394 10.91 6.90 18.36
N LEU A 395 10.86 6.19 17.23
CA LEU A 395 10.00 5.02 17.11
C LEU A 395 10.38 3.88 18.08
N HIS A 396 11.65 3.82 18.48
CA HIS A 396 12.18 2.82 19.41
C HIS A 396 11.72 3.02 20.86
N GLN A 397 11.18 4.20 21.21
CA GLN A 397 10.71 4.46 22.57
C GLN A 397 9.38 3.76 22.88
N PHE A 398 8.67 3.30 21.85
CA PHE A 398 7.36 2.70 21.99
C PHE A 398 7.46 1.18 22.01
N GLN A 399 6.88 0.58 23.04
CA GLN A 399 6.80 -0.87 23.17
C GLN A 399 5.46 -1.41 22.62
N THR A 400 4.43 -0.58 22.56
CA THR A 400 3.08 -0.96 22.09
C THR A 400 2.50 0.10 21.14
N GLU A 401 1.63 -0.34 20.23
CA GLU A 401 0.82 0.48 19.33
C GLU A 401 -0.04 1.46 20.13
N GLN A 402 -0.52 1.05 21.32
CA GLN A 402 -1.34 1.92 22.16
C GLN A 402 -0.54 3.10 22.71
N GLN A 403 0.71 2.89 23.15
CA GLN A 403 1.58 3.99 23.57
C GLN A 403 1.84 4.95 22.41
N TYR A 404 2.14 4.42 21.23
CA TYR A 404 2.35 5.23 20.02
C TYR A 404 1.10 6.04 19.66
N SER A 405 -0.06 5.39 19.56
CA SER A 405 -1.34 6.02 19.24
C SER A 405 -1.70 7.15 20.22
N ARG A 406 -1.44 6.96 21.53
CA ARG A 406 -1.67 8.01 22.53
C ARG A 406 -0.83 9.26 22.28
N GLU A 407 0.45 9.12 21.95
CA GLU A 407 1.31 10.28 21.65
C GLU A 407 0.91 10.97 20.35
N ILE A 408 0.52 10.21 19.32
CA ILE A 408 -0.04 10.79 18.09
C ILE A 408 -1.33 11.57 18.39
N GLN A 409 -2.26 10.99 19.17
CA GLN A 409 -3.50 11.66 19.55
C GLN A 409 -3.24 12.91 20.39
N LYS A 410 -2.25 12.87 21.29
CA LYS A 410 -1.84 14.03 22.11
C LYS A 410 -1.32 15.16 21.23
N PHE A 411 -0.47 14.85 20.23
CA PHE A 411 0.01 15.81 19.24
C PHE A 411 -1.15 16.41 18.42
N LEU A 412 -2.04 15.59 17.88
CA LEU A 412 -3.17 16.04 17.06
C LEU A 412 -4.16 16.91 17.85
N ARG A 413 -4.41 16.57 19.13
CA ARG A 413 -5.36 17.27 20.01
C ARG A 413 -4.76 18.45 20.78
N GLY A 414 -3.44 18.61 20.78
CA GLY A 414 -2.78 19.72 21.49
C GLY A 414 -3.19 21.06 20.87
N ARG A 415 -4.23 21.72 21.38
CA ARG A 415 -4.72 22.99 20.82
C ARG A 415 -3.93 24.15 21.41
N LEU A 416 -3.36 24.98 20.55
CA LEU A 416 -2.85 26.29 20.92
C LEU A 416 -3.95 27.35 20.76
N LEU A 417 -3.83 28.46 21.50
CA LEU A 417 -4.78 29.58 21.44
C LEU A 417 -4.75 30.32 20.09
N ILE A 418 -3.72 30.06 19.27
CA ILE A 418 -3.45 30.70 17.98
C ILE A 418 -3.26 29.59 16.94
N THR A 419 -3.79 29.79 15.74
CA THR A 419 -3.59 28.91 14.59
C THR A 419 -2.10 28.75 14.31
N CYS A 420 -1.62 27.51 14.29
CA CYS A 420 -0.19 27.23 14.22
C CYS A 420 0.11 26.15 13.18
N LYS A 421 1.36 26.11 12.74
CA LYS A 421 1.88 25.03 11.90
C LYS A 421 2.51 23.99 12.82
N LYS A 422 1.91 22.80 12.89
CA LYS A 422 2.37 21.71 13.75
C LYS A 422 3.17 20.71 12.95
N ILE A 423 4.39 20.45 13.38
CA ILE A 423 5.32 19.53 12.74
C ILE A 423 5.57 18.36 13.69
N LEU A 424 5.32 17.14 13.22
CA LEU A 424 5.67 15.91 13.92
C LEU A 424 6.80 15.20 13.17
N LEU A 425 7.92 15.00 13.84
CA LEU A 425 9.06 14.23 13.32
C LEU A 425 9.08 12.84 13.95
N VAL A 426 8.80 11.79 13.18
CA VAL A 426 8.89 10.41 13.65
C VAL A 426 10.20 9.81 13.15
N GLN A 427 11.15 9.57 14.05
CA GLN A 427 12.50 9.13 13.70
C GLN A 427 12.71 7.62 13.88
N CYS A 428 13.44 6.99 12.96
CA CYS A 428 13.87 5.60 13.08
C CYS A 428 15.32 5.43 12.62
N GLU A 429 16.21 5.05 13.54
CA GLU A 429 17.65 4.87 13.27
C GLU A 429 18.00 3.65 12.42
N ARG A 430 17.23 2.56 12.55
CA ARG A 430 17.47 1.29 11.85
C ARG A 430 16.35 1.03 10.85
N GLY A 431 16.36 1.78 9.75
CA GLY A 431 15.32 1.69 8.73
C GLY A 431 15.16 0.31 8.11
N SER A 432 16.28 -0.37 7.82
CA SER A 432 16.31 -1.71 7.22
C SER A 432 15.64 -2.76 8.12
N ASP A 433 16.00 -2.76 9.39
CA ASP A 433 15.61 -3.81 10.33
C ASP A 433 14.15 -3.63 10.79
N ASN A 434 13.67 -2.39 10.77
CA ASN A 434 12.37 -2.00 11.30
C ASN A 434 11.32 -1.70 10.22
N ALA A 435 11.45 -2.23 9.00
CA ALA A 435 10.53 -1.94 7.89
C ALA A 435 9.05 -2.23 8.25
N LYS A 436 8.78 -3.36 8.94
CA LYS A 436 7.43 -3.70 9.42
C LYS A 436 6.92 -2.71 10.47
N LEU A 437 7.76 -2.31 11.41
CA LEU A 437 7.43 -1.34 12.46
C LEU A 437 7.16 0.06 11.88
N ILE A 438 7.96 0.51 10.92
CA ILE A 438 7.77 1.78 10.21
C ILE A 438 6.43 1.76 9.46
N THR A 439 6.12 0.66 8.77
CA THR A 439 4.85 0.50 8.06
C THR A 439 3.67 0.51 9.03
N CYS A 440 3.79 -0.22 10.14
CA CYS A 440 2.79 -0.25 11.23
C CYS A 440 2.50 1.15 11.77
N ALA A 441 3.57 1.87 12.14
CA ALA A 441 3.47 3.21 12.70
C ALA A 441 2.85 4.18 11.70
N ARG A 442 3.29 4.15 10.43
CA ARG A 442 2.76 5.01 9.36
C ARG A 442 1.26 4.78 9.12
N LEU A 443 0.82 3.52 9.03
CA LEU A 443 -0.60 3.19 8.89
C LEU A 443 -1.39 3.64 10.11
N LYS A 444 -0.85 3.45 11.31
CA LYS A 444 -1.49 3.90 12.53
C LYS A 444 -1.64 5.42 12.59
N THR A 445 -0.60 6.17 12.20
CA THR A 445 -0.67 7.63 12.08
C THR A 445 -1.72 8.07 11.06
N LEU A 446 -1.84 7.37 9.93
CA LEU A 446 -2.87 7.66 8.93
C LEU A 446 -4.28 7.43 9.48
N ASP A 447 -4.49 6.36 10.25
CA ASP A 447 -5.79 6.09 10.88
C ASP A 447 -6.15 7.17 11.90
N GLU A 448 -5.21 7.54 12.79
CA GLU A 448 -5.45 8.62 13.77
C GLU A 448 -5.67 9.98 13.10
N LEU A 449 -4.98 10.24 11.99
CA LEU A 449 -5.14 11.47 11.23
C LEU A 449 -6.52 11.54 10.55
N LYS A 450 -7.01 10.42 9.99
CA LYS A 450 -8.37 10.34 9.43
C LYS A 450 -9.42 10.57 10.51
N ASP A 451 -9.29 9.89 11.65
CA ASP A 451 -10.19 10.05 12.80
C ASP A 451 -10.20 11.51 13.30
N TRP A 452 -9.04 12.17 13.31
CA TRP A 452 -8.94 13.59 13.66
C TRP A 452 -9.60 14.50 12.63
N ILE A 453 -9.36 14.30 11.32
CA ILE A 453 -10.00 15.09 10.25
C ILE A 453 -11.53 14.97 10.32
N GLU A 454 -12.06 13.77 10.60
CA GLU A 454 -13.50 13.52 10.69
C GLU A 454 -14.14 14.17 11.93
N ARG A 455 -13.44 14.23 13.07
CA ARG A 455 -13.99 14.74 14.34
C ARG A 455 -13.74 16.23 14.58
N ASP A 456 -12.55 16.71 14.25
CA ASP A 456 -12.08 18.08 14.51
C ASP A 456 -12.14 18.95 13.24
N GLY A 457 -13.20 18.75 12.44
CA GLY A 457 -13.42 19.39 11.14
C GLY A 457 -13.32 20.92 11.09
N GLU A 458 -13.35 21.59 12.25
CA GLU A 458 -13.28 23.06 12.38
C GLU A 458 -11.88 23.62 12.72
N CYS A 459 -10.88 22.77 12.99
CA CYS A 459 -9.53 23.23 13.37
C CYS A 459 -8.74 23.79 12.17
N GLN A 460 -8.26 25.03 12.27
CA GLN A 460 -7.50 25.72 11.22
C GLN A 460 -5.98 25.41 11.23
N ASP A 461 -5.52 24.49 12.09
CA ASP A 461 -4.10 24.13 12.17
C ASP A 461 -3.65 23.35 10.92
N GLU A 462 -2.44 23.68 10.42
CA GLU A 462 -1.77 22.92 9.36
C GLU A 462 -0.83 21.88 9.99
N ILE A 463 -1.02 20.61 9.66
CA ILE A 463 -0.26 19.50 10.23
C ILE A 463 0.74 18.93 9.22
N PHE A 464 2.00 18.87 9.58
CA PHE A 464 3.07 18.24 8.80
C PHE A 464 3.68 17.10 9.60
N ILE A 465 3.59 15.88 9.08
CA ILE A 465 4.14 14.69 9.71
C ILE A 465 5.24 14.14 8.79
N VAL A 466 6.47 14.06 9.32
CA VAL A 466 7.64 13.58 8.59
C VAL A 466 8.20 12.36 9.30
N PHE A 467 8.16 11.21 8.62
CA PHE A 467 8.89 10.01 9.03
C PHE A 467 10.33 10.13 8.53
N LEU A 468 11.28 10.31 9.44
CA LEU A 468 12.70 10.40 9.13
C LEU A 468 13.38 9.06 9.38
N ILE A 469 13.74 8.36 8.30
CA ILE A 469 14.28 7.01 8.33
C ILE A 469 15.76 7.04 8.00
N LEU A 470 16.60 6.64 8.95
CA LEU A 470 18.04 6.48 8.73
C LEU A 470 18.31 5.15 8.03
N LEU A 471 18.94 5.24 6.87
CA LEU A 471 19.43 4.10 6.11
C LEU A 471 20.95 4.02 6.23
N LYS A 472 21.47 2.84 6.54
CA LYS A 472 22.90 2.58 6.43
C LYS A 472 23.27 2.51 4.95
N ARG A 473 24.39 3.11 4.57
CA ARG A 473 25.00 2.85 3.26
C ARG A 473 25.64 1.47 3.34
N GLU A 474 24.94 0.45 2.87
CA GLU A 474 25.57 -0.81 2.56
C GLU A 474 26.29 -0.63 1.22
N ALA A 475 27.62 -0.65 1.24
CA ALA A 475 28.39 -0.75 0.02
C ALA A 475 28.10 -2.13 -0.59
N HIS A 476 27.22 -2.18 -1.58
CA HIS A 476 27.08 -3.37 -2.42
C HIS A 476 28.37 -3.47 -3.25
N GLY A 477 29.32 -4.25 -2.75
CA GLY A 477 30.59 -4.58 -3.39
C GLY A 477 30.42 -5.56 -4.55
#